data_AF-A0A1F6I5V6-F1
#
_entry.id   AF-A0A1F6I5V6-F1
#
_cell.length_a   1.000
_cell.length_b   1.000
_cell.length_c   1.000
_cell.angle_alpha   90.00
_cell.angle_beta   90.00
_cell.angle_gamma   90.00
#
_symmetry.space_group_name_H-M   'P 1'
#
loop_
_entity.id
_entity.type
_entity.pdbx_description
1 polymer ?
#
loop_
_entity_poly.entity_id
_entity_poly.type
_entity_poly.pdbx_seq_one_letter_code
_entity_poly.pdbx_strand_id
1 'polypeptide(L)'
;MSIDPLIFFDIIAALFILAVALAAMAISYSQLVRKQNSNQKKYDEILNEINRKDVDFLEDARQKGAQIIEGSTKKAQQIIEESQTLSSEYRKQLDEALETLIKHQTSYFEKASQDFLSEYKKELDSLKARAIEVAQNTSKDIEEDTEREIKEFDNVLAQETFSAQKIVEGKIEEEYSTAQKEVEAYRQEMMKKLEGQIYKILEDVSKMAIGKSISLADHEQLIIDALEKAKKDGIQK
;
A
#
# COMPACT_ATOMS: atom_id res chain seq x y z
N MET A 1 -124.02 -108.40 40.02
CA MET A 1 -123.06 -108.77 38.96
C MET A 1 -121.68 -108.72 39.60
N SER A 2 -121.18 -109.90 39.97
CA SER A 2 -119.94 -110.06 40.73
C SER A 2 -118.75 -109.87 39.79
N ILE A 3 -117.86 -108.92 40.09
CA ILE A 3 -116.65 -108.70 39.29
C ILE A 3 -115.76 -109.93 39.45
N ASP A 4 -115.31 -110.46 38.32
CA ASP A 4 -114.44 -111.63 38.25
C ASP A 4 -113.08 -111.32 38.92
N PRO A 5 -112.62 -112.12 39.90
CA PRO A 5 -111.38 -111.85 40.64
C PRO A 5 -110.15 -111.59 39.76
N LEU A 6 -110.10 -112.16 38.56
CA LEU A 6 -109.03 -111.96 37.57
C LEU A 6 -108.93 -110.50 37.07
N ILE A 7 -110.07 -109.84 36.81
CA ILE A 7 -110.12 -108.46 36.29
C ILE A 7 -109.64 -107.46 37.37
N PHE A 8 -109.91 -107.76 38.64
CA PHE A 8 -109.46 -106.92 39.76
C PHE A 8 -107.92 -106.93 39.91
N PHE A 9 -107.27 -108.08 39.72
CA PHE A 9 -105.81 -108.18 39.76
C PHE A 9 -105.13 -107.43 38.61
N ASP A 10 -105.70 -107.46 37.40
CA ASP A 10 -105.16 -106.73 36.24
C ASP A 10 -105.22 -105.20 36.44
N ILE A 11 -106.30 -104.69 37.04
CA ILE A 11 -106.43 -103.25 37.35
C ILE A 11 -105.39 -102.83 38.39
N ILE A 12 -105.17 -103.64 39.43
CA ILE A 12 -104.14 -103.35 40.44
C ILE A 12 -102.74 -103.38 39.82
N ALA A 13 -102.45 -104.37 38.96
CA ALA A 13 -101.17 -104.44 38.26
C ALA A 13 -100.95 -103.21 37.35
N ALA A 14 -101.98 -102.80 36.60
CA ALA A 14 -101.93 -101.60 35.77
C ALA A 14 -101.70 -100.32 36.60
N LEU A 15 -102.39 -100.17 37.74
CA LEU A 15 -102.19 -99.05 38.65
C LEU A 15 -100.79 -99.04 39.27
N PHE A 16 -100.24 -100.22 39.60
CA PHE A 16 -98.89 -100.34 40.12
C PHE A 16 -97.83 -99.94 39.08
N ILE A 17 -97.96 -100.42 37.83
CA ILE A 17 -97.09 -100.03 36.72
C ILE A 17 -97.17 -98.53 36.46
N LEU A 18 -98.37 -97.95 36.50
CA LEU A 18 -98.57 -96.52 36.32
C LEU A 18 -97.95 -95.71 37.46
N ALA A 19 -98.07 -96.16 38.71
CA ALA A 19 -97.42 -95.54 39.86
C ALA A 19 -95.89 -95.57 39.76
N VAL A 20 -95.31 -96.69 39.32
CA VAL A 20 -93.86 -96.81 39.09
C VAL A 20 -93.40 -95.89 37.95
N ALA A 21 -94.16 -95.81 36.86
CA ALA A 21 -93.87 -94.90 35.75
C ALA A 21 -93.91 -93.42 36.17
N LEU A 22 -94.91 -93.03 36.97
CA LEU A 22 -95.02 -91.68 37.54
C LEU A 22 -93.88 -91.37 38.51
N ALA A 23 -93.49 -92.33 39.36
CA ALA A 23 -92.35 -92.17 40.26
C ALA A 23 -91.03 -92.00 39.47
N ALA A 24 -90.82 -92.79 38.42
CA ALA A 24 -89.66 -92.65 37.54
C ALA A 24 -89.62 -91.29 36.83
N MET A 25 -90.76 -90.79 36.33
CA MET A 25 -90.87 -89.44 35.75
C MET A 25 -90.58 -88.34 36.77
N ALA A 26 -91.12 -88.43 37.99
CA ALA A 26 -90.87 -87.45 39.04
C ALA A 26 -89.38 -87.41 39.44
N ILE A 27 -88.73 -88.57 39.53
CA ILE A 27 -87.28 -88.67 39.80
C ILE A 27 -86.49 -88.04 38.65
N SER A 28 -86.80 -88.38 37.40
CA SER A 28 -86.13 -87.83 36.21
C SER A 28 -86.27 -86.30 36.12
N TYR A 29 -87.47 -85.77 36.34
CA TYR A 29 -87.72 -84.33 36.33
C TYR A 29 -86.97 -83.62 37.46
N SER A 30 -86.93 -84.21 38.66
CA SER A 30 -86.16 -83.67 39.79
C SER A 30 -84.65 -83.64 39.51
N GLN A 31 -84.12 -84.65 38.82
CA GLN A 31 -82.72 -84.70 38.40
C GLN A 31 -82.43 -83.66 37.32
N LEU A 32 -83.33 -83.47 36.36
CA LEU A 32 -83.20 -82.46 35.31
C LEU A 32 -83.15 -81.04 35.89
N VAL A 33 -84.08 -80.70 36.80
CA VAL A 33 -84.12 -79.39 37.48
C VAL A 33 -82.87 -79.16 38.32
N ARG A 34 -82.39 -80.18 39.05
CA ARG A 34 -81.13 -80.09 39.80
C ARG A 34 -79.93 -79.86 38.87
N LYS A 35 -79.89 -80.55 37.72
CA LYS A 35 -78.84 -80.39 36.71
C LYS A 35 -78.88 -79.00 36.07
N GLN A 36 -80.06 -78.47 35.79
CA GLN A 36 -80.22 -77.14 35.21
C GLN A 36 -79.83 -76.04 36.21
N ASN A 37 -80.26 -76.13 37.47
CA ASN A 37 -79.87 -75.20 38.53
C ASN A 37 -78.35 -75.26 38.81
N SER A 38 -77.75 -76.45 38.78
CA SER A 38 -76.29 -76.59 38.92
C SER A 38 -75.55 -75.99 37.73
N ASN A 39 -76.06 -76.16 36.51
CA ASN A 39 -75.45 -75.57 35.32
C ASN A 39 -75.59 -74.04 35.30
N GLN A 40 -76.72 -73.48 35.75
CA GLN A 40 -76.91 -72.04 35.85
C GLN A 40 -75.99 -71.41 36.91
N LYS A 41 -75.85 -72.05 38.08
CA LYS A 41 -74.87 -71.63 39.10
C LYS A 41 -73.44 -71.63 38.57
N LYS A 42 -73.04 -72.66 37.82
CA LYS A 42 -71.72 -72.70 37.18
C LYS A 42 -71.54 -71.59 36.15
N TYR A 43 -72.58 -71.27 35.39
CA TYR A 43 -72.55 -70.17 34.43
C TYR A 43 -72.37 -68.81 35.13
N ASP A 44 -73.11 -68.56 36.21
CA ASP A 44 -73.01 -67.34 37.00
C ASP A 44 -71.65 -67.23 37.74
N GLU A 45 -71.12 -68.35 38.24
CA GLU A 45 -69.78 -68.41 38.84
C GLU A 45 -68.70 -68.08 37.80
N ILE A 46 -68.77 -68.66 36.60
CA ILE A 46 -67.84 -68.38 35.50
C ILE A 46 -67.93 -66.90 35.07
N LEU A 47 -69.14 -66.35 34.93
CA LEU A 47 -69.32 -64.93 34.59
C LEU A 47 -68.75 -63.99 35.65
N ASN A 48 -68.95 -64.30 36.93
CA ASN A 48 -68.39 -63.51 38.02
C ASN A 48 -66.87 -63.63 38.09
N GLU A 49 -66.30 -64.80 37.78
CA GLU A 49 -64.85 -65.00 37.70
C GLU A 49 -64.24 -64.24 36.52
N ILE A 50 -64.89 -64.27 35.34
CA ILE A 50 -64.48 -63.50 34.16
C ILE A 50 -64.53 -62.00 34.46
N ASN A 51 -65.65 -61.50 34.98
CA ASN A 51 -65.80 -60.08 35.31
C ASN A 51 -64.76 -59.59 36.33
N ARG A 52 -64.42 -60.42 37.34
CA ARG A 52 -63.36 -60.09 38.31
C ARG A 52 -61.99 -60.06 37.65
N LYS A 53 -61.65 -61.06 36.84
CA LYS A 53 -60.38 -61.09 36.11
C LYS A 53 -60.24 -59.94 35.13
N ASP A 54 -61.31 -59.53 34.47
CA ASP A 54 -61.31 -58.38 33.57
C ASP A 54 -61.07 -57.07 34.33
N VAL A 55 -61.69 -56.90 35.51
CA VAL A 55 -61.45 -55.74 36.39
C VAL A 55 -60.00 -55.72 36.89
N ASP A 56 -59.49 -56.85 37.40
CA ASP A 56 -58.12 -56.96 37.90
C ASP A 56 -57.10 -56.72 36.78
N PHE A 57 -57.34 -57.25 35.58
CA PHE A 57 -56.49 -57.03 34.41
C PHE A 57 -56.49 -55.55 34.00
N LEU A 58 -57.65 -54.91 34.02
CA LEU A 58 -57.79 -53.50 33.66
C LEU A 58 -57.15 -52.58 34.71
N GLU A 59 -57.19 -52.97 35.99
CA GLU A 59 -56.50 -52.27 37.08
C GLU A 59 -54.97 -52.44 37.00
N ASP A 60 -54.46 -53.65 36.76
CA ASP A 60 -53.04 -53.90 36.53
C ASP A 60 -52.51 -53.17 35.28
N ALA A 61 -53.30 -53.15 34.19
CA ALA A 61 -52.97 -52.39 33.00
C ALA A 61 -52.93 -50.88 33.27
N ARG A 62 -53.87 -50.35 34.06
CA ARG A 62 -53.87 -48.94 34.50
C ARG A 62 -52.67 -48.63 35.37
N GLN A 63 -52.32 -49.50 36.31
CA GLN A 63 -51.18 -49.31 37.20
C GLN A 63 -49.86 -49.34 36.42
N LYS A 64 -49.66 -50.32 35.52
CA LYS A 64 -48.49 -50.38 34.63
C LYS A 64 -48.43 -49.18 33.71
N GLY A 65 -49.56 -48.77 33.14
CA GLY A 65 -49.65 -47.55 32.34
C GLY A 65 -49.24 -46.31 33.12
N ALA A 66 -49.74 -46.15 34.34
CA ALA A 66 -49.38 -45.06 35.24
C ALA A 66 -47.88 -45.05 35.57
N GLN A 67 -47.29 -46.20 35.89
CA GLN A 67 -45.86 -46.33 36.14
C GLN A 67 -45.00 -46.00 34.91
N ILE A 68 -45.43 -46.43 33.72
CA ILE A 68 -44.75 -46.08 32.46
C ILE A 68 -44.81 -44.57 32.22
N ILE A 69 -45.97 -43.94 32.42
CA ILE A 69 -46.15 -42.49 32.26
C ILE A 69 -45.29 -41.74 33.28
N GLU A 70 -45.32 -42.14 34.55
CA GLU A 70 -44.52 -41.51 35.62
C GLU A 70 -43.01 -41.65 35.34
N GLY A 71 -42.55 -42.86 35.00
CA GLY A 71 -41.16 -43.10 34.64
C GLY A 71 -40.72 -42.34 33.39
N SER A 72 -41.59 -42.23 32.38
CA SER A 72 -41.31 -41.45 31.17
C SER A 72 -41.26 -39.96 31.45
N THR A 73 -42.17 -39.46 32.30
CA THR A 73 -42.22 -38.05 32.72
C THR A 73 -40.96 -37.70 33.52
N LYS A 74 -40.53 -38.57 34.44
CA LYS A 74 -39.29 -38.37 35.20
C LYS A 74 -38.06 -38.34 34.31
N LYS A 75 -37.95 -39.25 33.34
CA LYS A 75 -36.85 -39.22 32.36
C LYS A 75 -36.88 -37.97 31.49
N ALA A 76 -38.06 -37.55 31.04
CA ALA A 76 -38.21 -36.32 30.27
C ALA A 76 -37.78 -35.09 31.09
N GLN A 77 -38.17 -35.03 32.37
CA GLN A 77 -37.75 -33.98 33.30
C GLN A 77 -36.22 -33.94 33.45
N GLN A 78 -35.58 -35.10 33.66
CA GLN A 78 -34.12 -35.19 33.75
C GLN A 78 -33.43 -34.72 32.48
N ILE A 79 -33.91 -35.14 31.31
CA ILE A 79 -33.35 -34.68 30.02
C ILE A 79 -33.48 -33.16 29.88
N ILE A 80 -34.59 -32.56 30.33
CA ILE A 80 -34.77 -31.10 30.30
C ILE A 80 -33.78 -30.41 31.25
N GLU A 81 -33.63 -30.90 32.48
CA GLU A 81 -32.70 -30.34 33.48
C GLU A 81 -31.23 -30.46 33.03
N GLU A 82 -30.84 -31.61 32.49
CA GLU A 82 -29.52 -31.85 31.90
C GLU A 82 -29.30 -30.93 30.70
N SER A 83 -30.29 -30.78 29.81
CA SER A 83 -30.19 -29.88 28.66
C SER A 83 -30.05 -28.41 29.06
N GLN A 84 -30.73 -27.98 30.12
CA GLN A 84 -30.61 -26.61 30.64
C GLN A 84 -29.23 -26.38 31.26
N THR A 85 -28.75 -27.34 32.05
CA THR A 85 -27.42 -27.30 32.67
C THR A 85 -26.33 -27.27 31.61
N LEU A 86 -26.42 -28.15 30.62
CA LEU A 86 -25.51 -28.23 29.49
C LEU A 86 -25.52 -26.92 28.68
N SER A 87 -26.70 -26.34 28.42
CA SER A 87 -26.78 -25.03 27.78
C SER A 87 -26.12 -23.92 28.60
N SER A 88 -26.23 -23.95 29.93
CA SER A 88 -25.60 -22.96 30.80
C SER A 88 -24.08 -23.12 30.79
N GLU A 89 -23.59 -24.36 30.81
CA GLU A 89 -22.17 -24.67 30.80
C GLU A 89 -21.52 -24.27 29.46
N TYR A 90 -22.18 -24.56 28.33
CA TYR A 90 -21.71 -24.10 27.02
C TYR A 90 -21.68 -22.58 26.90
N ARG A 91 -22.67 -21.86 27.45
CA ARG A 91 -22.65 -20.39 27.50
C ARG A 91 -21.44 -19.89 28.28
N LYS A 92 -21.18 -20.48 29.45
CA LYS A 92 -20.02 -20.12 30.28
C LYS A 92 -18.69 -20.39 29.57
N GLN A 93 -18.53 -21.56 28.95
CA GLN A 93 -17.32 -21.90 28.19
C GLN A 93 -17.12 -20.97 26.99
N LEU A 94 -18.21 -20.59 26.31
CA LEU A 94 -18.17 -19.62 25.23
C LEU A 94 -17.73 -18.24 25.72
N ASP A 95 -18.29 -17.76 26.83
CA ASP A 95 -17.91 -16.48 27.43
C ASP A 95 -16.43 -16.47 27.85
N GLU A 96 -15.94 -17.54 28.49
CA GLU A 96 -14.53 -17.69 28.85
C GLU A 96 -13.61 -17.72 27.62
N ALA A 97 -14.01 -18.44 26.56
CA ALA A 97 -13.26 -18.48 25.30
C ALA A 97 -13.22 -17.10 24.61
N LEU A 98 -14.34 -16.38 24.59
CA LEU A 98 -14.43 -15.02 24.05
C LEU A 98 -13.57 -14.04 24.86
N GLU A 99 -13.63 -14.10 26.19
CA GLU A 99 -12.81 -13.24 27.06
C GLU A 99 -11.31 -13.51 26.85
N THR A 100 -10.92 -14.78 26.74
CA THR A 100 -9.54 -15.18 26.46
C THR A 100 -9.07 -14.69 25.10
N LEU A 101 -9.91 -14.83 24.08
CA LEU A 101 -9.64 -14.35 22.73
C LEU A 101 -9.48 -12.83 22.70
N ILE A 102 -10.37 -12.08 23.36
CA ILE A 102 -10.30 -10.62 23.47
C ILE A 102 -8.99 -10.22 24.16
N LYS A 103 -8.64 -10.84 25.31
CA LYS A 103 -7.39 -10.53 26.03
C LYS A 103 -6.16 -10.79 25.17
N HIS A 104 -6.10 -11.95 24.51
CA HIS A 104 -4.99 -12.30 23.63
C HIS A 104 -4.87 -11.32 22.47
N GLN A 105 -5.99 -10.97 21.84
CA GLN A 105 -5.99 -10.07 20.69
C GLN A 105 -5.64 -8.63 21.07
N THR A 106 -6.10 -8.13 22.21
CA THR A 106 -5.69 -6.83 22.76
C THR A 106 -4.19 -6.82 23.05
N SER A 107 -3.66 -7.83 23.73
CA SER A 107 -2.22 -7.91 24.04
C SER A 107 -1.36 -8.01 22.77
N TYR A 108 -1.80 -8.79 21.79
CA TYR A 108 -1.12 -8.86 20.49
C TYR A 108 -1.13 -7.51 19.77
N PHE A 109 -2.26 -6.81 19.77
CA PHE A 109 -2.40 -5.50 19.14
C PHE A 109 -1.54 -4.43 19.84
N GLU A 110 -1.53 -4.42 21.18
CA GLU A 110 -0.65 -3.53 21.96
C GLU A 110 0.82 -3.77 21.64
N LYS A 111 1.25 -5.03 21.61
CA LYS A 111 2.63 -5.40 21.27
C LYS A 111 2.98 -5.01 19.82
N ALA A 112 2.11 -5.33 18.87
CA ALA A 112 2.32 -4.95 17.47
C ALA A 112 2.41 -3.43 17.28
N SER A 113 1.58 -2.68 18.01
CA SER A 113 1.62 -1.21 18.02
C SER A 113 2.92 -0.67 18.63
N GLN A 114 3.37 -1.26 19.73
CA GLN A 114 4.63 -0.89 20.38
C GLN A 114 5.85 -1.20 19.50
N ASP A 115 5.88 -2.39 18.89
CA ASP A 115 6.92 -2.81 17.96
C ASP A 115 6.96 -1.88 16.73
N PHE A 116 5.80 -1.56 16.16
CA PHE A 116 5.68 -0.60 15.07
C PHE A 116 6.20 0.80 15.46
N LEU A 117 5.82 1.30 16.63
CA LEU A 117 6.26 2.62 17.10
C LEU A 117 7.77 2.65 17.39
N SER A 118 8.34 1.54 17.85
CA SER A 118 9.78 1.37 18.05
C SER A 118 10.55 1.39 16.72
N GLU A 119 10.13 0.57 15.75
CA GLU A 119 10.77 0.54 14.42
C GLU A 119 10.59 1.87 13.68
N TYR A 120 9.43 2.51 13.79
CA TYR A 120 9.20 3.84 13.22
C TYR A 120 10.14 4.90 13.80
N LYS A 121 10.35 4.92 15.13
CA LYS A 121 11.32 5.82 15.77
C LYS A 121 12.73 5.57 15.28
N LYS A 122 13.13 4.31 15.18
CA LYS A 122 14.46 3.90 14.69
C LYS A 122 14.69 4.35 13.24
N GLU A 123 13.70 4.19 12.37
CA GLU A 123 13.80 4.66 10.98
C GLU A 123 13.85 6.19 10.91
N LEU A 124 13.08 6.90 11.75
CA LEU A 124 13.16 8.35 11.87
C LEU A 124 14.55 8.84 12.30
N ASP A 125 15.16 8.18 13.29
CA ASP A 125 16.50 8.54 13.76
C ASP A 125 17.57 8.21 12.72
N SER A 126 17.42 7.09 11.99
CA SER A 126 18.28 6.76 10.85
C SER A 126 18.14 7.78 9.71
N LEU A 127 16.92 8.23 9.41
CA LEU A 127 16.67 9.27 8.42
C LEU A 127 17.32 10.60 8.81
N LYS A 128 17.23 11.01 10.09
CA LYS A 128 17.91 12.21 10.60
C LYS A 128 19.43 12.10 10.46
N ALA A 129 20.00 10.95 10.84
CA ALA A 129 21.44 10.73 10.72
C ALA A 129 21.91 10.82 9.27
N ARG A 130 21.20 10.16 8.34
CA ARG A 130 21.48 10.25 6.89
C ARG A 130 21.33 11.68 6.36
N ALA A 131 20.33 12.42 6.81
CA ALA A 131 20.13 13.81 6.39
C ALA A 131 21.29 14.72 6.85
N ILE A 132 21.78 14.54 8.08
CA ILE A 132 22.96 15.25 8.59
C ILE A 132 24.20 14.87 7.77
N GLU A 133 24.41 13.59 7.52
CA GLU A 133 25.56 13.10 6.73
C GLU A 133 25.55 13.67 5.30
N VAL A 134 24.40 13.66 4.62
CA VAL A 134 24.26 14.26 3.28
C VAL A 134 24.54 15.76 3.32
N ALA A 135 24.02 16.48 4.32
CA ALA A 135 24.26 17.91 4.46
C ALA A 135 25.76 18.23 4.71
N GLN A 136 26.43 17.43 5.54
CA GLN A 136 27.86 17.56 5.81
C GLN A 136 28.69 17.28 4.57
N ASN A 137 28.43 16.18 3.87
CA ASN A 137 29.14 15.82 2.65
C ASN A 137 28.91 16.86 1.55
N THR A 138 27.67 17.31 1.35
CA THR A 138 27.36 18.38 0.37
C THR A 138 28.08 19.68 0.72
N SER A 139 28.15 20.05 2.00
CA SER A 139 28.87 21.27 2.42
C SER A 139 30.37 21.14 2.14
N LYS A 140 30.95 19.96 2.38
CA LYS A 140 32.34 19.67 2.09
C LYS A 140 32.62 19.68 0.57
N ASP A 141 31.75 19.09 -0.22
CA ASP A 141 31.87 19.11 -1.68
C ASP A 141 31.81 20.55 -2.21
N ILE A 142 30.92 21.39 -1.68
CA ILE A 142 30.86 22.83 -2.01
C ILE A 142 32.16 23.54 -1.62
N GLU A 143 32.73 23.25 -0.44
CA GLU A 143 34.01 23.81 -0.01
C GLU A 143 35.14 23.43 -0.96
N GLU A 144 35.27 22.15 -1.30
CA GLU A 144 36.29 21.63 -2.22
C GLU A 144 36.13 22.22 -3.65
N ASP A 145 34.89 22.31 -4.14
CA ASP A 145 34.60 22.91 -5.44
C ASP A 145 34.89 24.41 -5.46
N THR A 146 34.52 25.13 -4.41
CA THR A 146 34.80 26.57 -4.28
C THR A 146 36.31 26.82 -4.24
N GLU A 147 37.06 26.04 -3.48
CA GLU A 147 38.53 26.15 -3.45
C GLU A 147 39.16 25.91 -4.82
N ARG A 148 38.63 24.94 -5.58
CA ARG A 148 39.08 24.63 -6.93
C ARG A 148 38.77 25.77 -7.89
N GLU A 149 37.54 26.30 -7.87
CA GLU A 149 37.13 27.43 -8.70
C GLU A 149 37.95 28.69 -8.40
N ILE A 150 38.25 28.98 -7.13
CA ILE A 150 39.11 30.11 -6.75
C ILE A 150 40.52 29.94 -7.33
N LYS A 151 41.12 28.75 -7.23
CA LYS A 151 42.45 28.48 -7.82
C LYS A 151 42.44 28.61 -9.34
N GLU A 152 41.39 28.13 -10.00
CA GLU A 152 41.24 28.28 -11.46
C GLU A 152 41.07 29.76 -11.84
N PHE A 153 40.27 30.51 -11.09
CA PHE A 153 40.09 31.94 -11.28
C PHE A 153 41.40 32.72 -11.12
N ASP A 154 42.19 32.44 -10.07
CA ASP A 154 43.51 33.07 -9.86
C ASP A 154 44.45 32.81 -11.04
N ASN A 155 44.46 31.59 -11.57
CA ASN A 155 45.29 31.24 -12.74
C ASN A 155 44.85 32.01 -13.99
N VAL A 156 43.55 32.09 -14.26
CA VAL A 156 43.00 32.86 -15.39
C VAL A 156 43.32 34.34 -15.23
N LEU A 157 43.15 34.90 -14.04
CA LEU A 157 43.43 36.30 -13.76
C LEU A 157 44.92 36.62 -13.95
N ALA A 158 45.82 35.73 -13.50
CA ALA A 158 47.25 35.88 -13.71
C ALA A 158 47.61 35.84 -15.21
N GLN A 159 47.00 34.92 -15.97
CA GLN A 159 47.22 34.79 -17.41
C GLN A 159 46.71 36.02 -18.20
N GLU A 160 45.52 36.52 -17.88
CA GLU A 160 44.95 37.72 -18.49
C GLU A 160 45.78 38.96 -18.13
N THR A 161 46.24 39.08 -16.89
CA THR A 161 47.10 40.18 -16.45
C THR A 161 48.42 40.18 -17.22
N PHE A 162 49.06 39.02 -17.38
CA PHE A 162 50.29 38.89 -18.16
C PHE A 162 50.06 39.23 -19.64
N SER A 163 48.94 38.77 -20.20
CA SER A 163 48.55 39.06 -21.58
C SER A 163 48.32 40.56 -21.79
N ALA A 164 47.65 41.23 -20.86
CA ALA A 164 47.45 42.67 -20.86
C ALA A 164 48.78 43.44 -20.75
N GLN A 165 49.68 43.03 -19.86
CA GLN A 165 51.02 43.61 -19.76
C GLN A 165 51.78 43.52 -21.09
N LYS A 166 51.76 42.35 -21.75
CA LYS A 166 52.40 42.15 -23.04
C LYS A 166 51.80 43.02 -24.15
N ILE A 167 50.47 43.20 -24.15
CA ILE A 167 49.79 44.11 -25.09
C ILE A 167 50.24 45.56 -24.87
N VAL A 168 50.33 45.98 -23.61
CA VAL A 168 50.80 47.34 -23.26
C VAL A 168 52.26 47.54 -23.64
N GLU A 169 53.13 46.58 -23.34
CA GLU A 169 54.55 46.60 -23.73
C GLU A 169 54.70 46.73 -25.26
N GLY A 170 53.97 45.91 -26.02
CA GLY A 170 53.95 45.98 -27.48
C GLY A 170 53.47 47.34 -28.02
N LYS A 171 52.43 47.94 -27.40
CA LYS A 171 51.98 49.30 -27.77
C LYS A 171 53.02 50.37 -27.45
N ILE A 172 53.69 50.28 -26.30
CA ILE A 172 54.76 51.21 -25.93
C ILE A 172 55.91 51.12 -26.94
N GLU A 173 56.34 49.91 -27.31
CA GLU A 173 57.38 49.71 -28.33
C GLU A 173 56.97 50.27 -29.70
N GLU A 174 55.72 50.06 -30.11
CA GLU A 174 55.16 50.61 -31.34
C GLU A 174 55.13 52.14 -31.35
N GLU A 175 54.65 52.76 -30.26
CA GLU A 175 54.66 54.22 -30.07
C GLU A 175 56.08 54.78 -30.05
N TYR A 176 57.03 54.12 -29.38
CA TYR A 176 58.44 54.52 -29.37
C TYR A 176 59.05 54.47 -30.78
N SER A 177 58.79 53.40 -31.54
CA SER A 177 59.26 53.27 -32.92
C SER A 177 58.68 54.37 -33.81
N THR A 178 57.41 54.69 -33.62
CA THR A 178 56.71 55.75 -34.35
C THR A 178 57.30 57.12 -34.02
N ALA A 179 57.47 57.44 -32.74
CA ALA A 179 58.10 58.68 -32.29
C ALA A 179 59.53 58.83 -32.83
N GLN A 180 60.30 57.74 -32.88
CA GLN A 180 61.65 57.77 -33.45
C GLN A 180 61.64 58.09 -34.95
N LYS A 181 60.69 57.54 -35.71
CA LYS A 181 60.50 57.87 -37.13
C LYS A 181 60.09 59.33 -37.33
N GLU A 182 59.21 59.85 -36.48
CA GLU A 182 58.80 61.27 -36.52
C GLU A 182 59.97 62.21 -36.24
N VAL A 183 60.80 61.90 -35.23
CA VAL A 183 62.02 62.68 -34.93
C VAL A 183 63.01 62.66 -36.10
N GLU A 184 63.18 61.51 -36.75
CA GLU A 184 64.08 61.38 -37.90
C GLU A 184 63.54 62.15 -39.11
N ALA A 185 62.24 62.08 -39.37
CA ALA A 185 61.58 62.87 -40.41
C ALA A 185 61.74 64.38 -40.15
N TYR A 186 61.56 64.83 -38.91
CA TYR A 186 61.79 66.22 -38.52
C TYR A 186 63.24 66.65 -38.73
N ARG A 187 64.23 65.80 -38.37
CA ARG A 187 65.66 66.07 -38.63
C ARG A 187 65.94 66.24 -40.12
N GLN A 188 65.39 65.36 -40.96
CA GLN A 188 65.57 65.44 -42.41
C GLN A 188 64.94 66.72 -42.98
N GLU A 189 63.75 67.10 -42.51
CA GLU A 189 63.12 68.37 -42.92
C GLU A 189 63.98 69.58 -42.52
N MET A 190 64.53 69.57 -41.31
CA MET A 190 65.43 70.62 -40.84
C MET A 190 66.73 70.69 -41.65
N MET A 191 67.33 69.56 -42.04
CA MET A 191 68.49 69.55 -42.93
C MET A 191 68.18 70.15 -44.30
N LYS A 192 67.03 69.80 -44.90
CA LYS A 192 66.60 70.42 -46.17
C LYS A 192 66.44 71.93 -46.05
N LYS A 193 65.89 72.42 -44.94
CA LYS A 193 65.80 73.87 -44.66
C LYS A 193 67.19 74.51 -44.56
N LEU A 194 68.13 73.84 -43.88
CA LEU A 194 69.52 74.28 -43.74
C LEU A 194 70.25 74.32 -45.08
N GLU A 195 70.11 73.29 -45.91
CA GLU A 195 70.66 73.26 -47.27
C GLU A 195 70.12 74.40 -48.13
N GLY A 196 68.81 74.65 -48.10
CA GLY A 196 68.20 75.80 -48.77
C GLY A 196 68.77 77.14 -48.31
N GLN A 197 69.04 77.28 -47.01
CA GLN A 197 69.70 78.46 -46.46
C GLN A 197 71.17 78.57 -46.91
N ILE A 198 71.91 77.46 -46.99
CA ILE A 198 73.29 77.43 -47.49
C ILE A 198 73.34 77.86 -48.95
N TYR A 199 72.45 77.34 -49.80
CA TYR A 199 72.37 77.75 -51.21
C TYR A 199 72.05 79.23 -51.35
N LYS A 200 71.16 79.76 -50.51
CA LYS A 200 70.86 81.20 -50.49
C LYS A 200 72.07 82.04 -50.10
N ILE A 201 72.83 81.61 -49.08
CA ILE A 201 74.08 82.27 -48.69
C ILE A 201 75.12 82.20 -49.82
N LEU A 202 75.28 81.05 -50.47
CA LEU A 202 76.18 80.87 -51.62
C LEU A 202 75.77 81.77 -52.80
N GLU A 203 74.48 81.90 -53.08
CA GLU A 203 73.94 82.80 -54.08
C GLU A 203 74.27 84.26 -53.74
N ASP A 204 74.03 84.68 -52.50
CA ASP A 204 74.31 86.03 -52.02
C ASP A 204 75.82 86.36 -52.08
N VAL A 205 76.69 85.42 -51.67
CA VAL A 205 78.14 85.56 -51.76
C VAL A 205 78.60 85.58 -53.22
N SER A 206 78.06 84.72 -54.07
CA SER A 206 78.39 84.70 -55.51
C SER A 206 77.99 86.00 -56.19
N LYS A 207 76.79 86.51 -55.93
CA LYS A 207 76.34 87.84 -56.39
C LYS A 207 77.29 88.94 -55.92
N MET A 208 77.71 88.88 -54.66
CA MET A 208 78.63 89.87 -54.08
C MET A 208 80.04 89.78 -54.68
N ALA A 209 80.53 88.57 -54.98
CA ALA A 209 81.84 88.35 -55.57
C ALA A 209 81.89 88.70 -57.06
N ILE A 210 80.90 88.26 -57.83
CA ILE A 210 80.70 88.58 -59.27
C ILE A 210 80.52 90.09 -59.44
N GLY A 211 79.68 90.71 -58.61
CA GLY A 211 79.47 92.16 -58.65
C GLY A 211 80.69 93.00 -58.28
N LYS A 212 81.71 92.40 -57.63
CA LYS A 212 82.98 93.07 -57.28
C LYS A 212 84.16 92.71 -58.18
N SER A 213 84.15 91.53 -58.83
CA SER A 213 85.34 90.99 -59.54
C SER A 213 85.23 91.00 -61.06
N ILE A 214 84.06 91.28 -61.65
CA ILE A 214 83.88 91.31 -63.11
C ILE A 214 84.20 92.70 -63.65
N SER A 215 85.05 92.78 -64.68
CA SER A 215 85.35 94.03 -65.40
C SER A 215 84.15 94.43 -66.26
N LEU A 216 83.97 95.73 -66.54
CA LEU A 216 82.80 96.23 -67.27
C LEU A 216 82.61 95.54 -68.64
N ALA A 217 83.72 95.21 -69.31
CA ALA A 217 83.73 94.52 -70.61
C ALA A 217 83.23 93.06 -70.51
N ASP A 218 83.65 92.33 -69.47
CA ASP A 218 83.22 90.95 -69.25
C ASP A 218 81.73 90.88 -68.85
N HIS A 219 81.25 91.90 -68.14
CA HIS A 219 79.84 92.03 -67.77
C HIS A 219 78.96 92.28 -68.99
N GLU A 220 79.43 93.10 -69.93
CA GLU A 220 78.76 93.38 -71.20
C GLU A 220 78.73 92.14 -72.09
N GLN A 221 79.83 91.39 -72.15
CA GLN A 221 79.88 90.11 -72.88
C GLN A 221 78.95 89.07 -72.27
N LEU A 222 78.88 88.93 -70.95
CA LEU A 222 77.94 88.02 -70.29
C LEU A 222 76.48 88.39 -70.54
N ILE A 223 76.15 89.68 -70.62
CA ILE A 223 74.81 90.15 -70.98
C ILE A 223 74.51 89.82 -72.45
N ILE A 224 75.45 90.07 -73.37
CA ILE A 224 75.29 89.73 -74.78
C ILE A 224 75.12 88.21 -74.95
N ASP A 225 75.95 87.40 -74.31
CA ASP A 225 75.88 85.94 -74.38
C ASP A 225 74.55 85.42 -73.78
N ALA A 226 74.08 85.99 -72.66
CA ALA A 226 72.79 85.64 -72.06
C ALA A 226 71.61 86.05 -72.95
N LEU A 227 71.67 87.23 -73.59
CA LEU A 227 70.68 87.71 -74.54
C LEU A 227 70.68 86.89 -75.84
N GLU A 228 71.84 86.47 -76.33
CA GLU A 228 71.96 85.57 -77.48
C GLU A 228 71.41 84.17 -77.15
N LYS A 229 71.68 83.65 -75.95
CA LYS A 229 71.15 82.37 -75.50
C LYS A 229 69.63 82.44 -75.35
N ALA A 230 69.10 83.51 -74.75
CA ALA A 230 67.66 83.76 -74.68
C ALA A 230 67.01 83.97 -76.06
N LYS A 231 67.73 84.59 -77.02
CA LYS A 231 67.28 84.74 -78.41
C LYS A 231 67.28 83.41 -79.15
N LYS A 232 68.27 82.53 -78.93
CA LYS A 232 68.28 81.16 -79.47
C LYS A 232 67.11 80.34 -78.91
N ASP A 233 66.87 80.41 -77.61
CA ASP A 233 65.76 79.71 -76.96
C ASP A 233 64.39 80.34 -77.31
N GLY A 234 64.36 81.62 -77.71
CA GLY A 234 63.15 82.34 -78.17
C GLY A 234 62.82 82.21 -79.66
N ILE A 235 63.76 81.79 -80.51
CA ILE A 235 63.54 81.47 -81.94
C ILE A 235 63.14 79.99 -82.14
N GLN A 236 63.19 79.18 -81.08
CA GLN A 236 62.52 77.88 -81.00
C GLN A 236 61.17 78.02 -80.29
N LYS A 237 60.18 78.56 -81.00
CA LYS A 237 58.76 78.29 -80.75
C LYS A 237 58.08 77.92 -82.05
#